data_AF-A0A8U0PN10-F1
#
_entry.id   AF-A0A8U0PN10-F1
#
_cell.length_a   1.000
_cell.length_b   1.000
_cell.length_c   1.000
_cell.angle_alpha   90.00
_cell.angle_beta   90.00
_cell.angle_gamma   90.00
#
_symmetry.space_group_name_H-M   'P 1'
#
loop_
_entity.id
_entity.type
_entity.pdbx_description
1 polymer ?
#
loop_
_entity_poly.entity_id
_entity_poly.type
_entity_poly.pdbx_seq_one_letter_code
_entity_poly.pdbx_strand_id
1 'polypeptide(L)'
;MASAGYQDIKNNFLQCGKTQDAVEYLKQVSDTVCKHRHASIPLKKPEKSEWKVGGLDDTFYKGEEEVKEWGNFYLPDSVTMEVLGAVENLPYPTESGQLVIMLCEDRQVYAYDGEEMHLVALSLKQVFDSGLKYPGFKSFYRGECFKDMTKEDWAMVRQGKVGRRLENEHQELLRQAKPSFLSCLDSIKGDSSTGACSYPEPVEPPTVLV
;
A
#
# COMPACT_ATOMS: atom_id res chain seq x y z
N MET A 1 31.36 11.77 -14.43
CA MET A 1 31.76 10.37 -14.61
C MET A 1 30.71 9.51 -13.93
N ALA A 2 29.82 8.84 -14.67
CA ALA A 2 28.98 7.82 -14.06
C ALA A 2 29.93 6.69 -13.64
N SER A 3 30.01 6.41 -12.34
CA SER A 3 30.88 5.34 -11.82
C SER A 3 30.49 4.01 -12.49
N ALA A 4 31.45 3.11 -12.69
CA ALA A 4 31.21 1.81 -13.32
C ALA A 4 30.03 1.04 -12.69
N GLY A 5 29.72 1.30 -11.41
CA GLY A 5 28.56 0.75 -10.71
C GLY A 5 27.19 1.20 -11.28
N TYR A 6 27.02 2.46 -11.69
CA TYR A 6 25.73 2.92 -12.24
C TYR A 6 25.34 2.18 -13.52
N GLN A 7 26.30 1.98 -14.43
CA GLN A 7 26.04 1.29 -15.70
C GLN A 7 25.74 -0.19 -15.48
N ASP A 8 26.42 -0.83 -14.52
CA ASP A 8 26.12 -2.22 -14.16
C ASP A 8 24.69 -2.35 -13.58
N ILE A 9 24.32 -1.49 -12.64
CA ILE A 9 22.96 -1.48 -12.06
C ILE A 9 21.91 -1.27 -13.15
N LYS A 10 22.07 -0.22 -13.98
CA LYS A 10 21.17 0.06 -15.10
C LYS A 10 21.03 -1.15 -16.02
N ASN A 11 22.14 -1.75 -16.43
CA ASN A 11 22.11 -2.90 -17.32
C ASN A 11 21.38 -4.08 -16.70
N ASN A 12 21.65 -4.42 -15.43
CA ASN A 12 20.99 -5.52 -14.74
C ASN A 12 19.45 -5.36 -14.70
N PHE A 13 18.95 -4.18 -14.35
CA PHE A 13 17.50 -3.90 -14.39
C PHE A 13 16.93 -3.99 -15.80
N LEU A 14 17.64 -3.47 -16.82
CA LEU A 14 17.16 -3.53 -18.21
C LEU A 14 17.18 -4.96 -18.80
N GLN A 15 18.04 -5.84 -18.30
CA GLN A 15 18.08 -7.25 -18.73
C GLN A 15 16.84 -8.02 -18.26
N CYS A 16 16.25 -7.67 -17.11
CA CYS A 16 15.06 -8.32 -16.59
C CYS A 16 13.89 -8.26 -17.59
N GLY A 17 13.76 -7.15 -18.32
CA GLY A 17 12.66 -6.91 -19.27
C GLY A 17 12.64 -7.80 -20.51
N LYS A 18 13.54 -8.78 -20.65
CA LYS A 18 13.61 -9.70 -21.80
C LYS A 18 12.61 -10.85 -21.73
N THR A 19 12.24 -11.31 -20.53
CA THR A 19 11.21 -12.35 -20.39
C THR A 19 9.83 -11.74 -20.57
N GLN A 20 8.92 -12.49 -21.22
CA GLN A 20 7.51 -12.11 -21.38
C GLN A 20 6.64 -12.57 -20.21
N ASP A 21 7.11 -13.54 -19.43
CA ASP A 21 6.42 -14.03 -18.24
C ASP A 21 6.48 -13.00 -17.11
N ALA A 22 5.32 -12.59 -16.60
CA ALA A 22 5.24 -11.55 -15.57
C ALA A 22 5.80 -12.01 -14.22
N VAL A 23 5.58 -13.28 -13.85
CA VAL A 23 6.05 -13.85 -12.58
C VAL A 23 7.58 -13.98 -12.59
N GLU A 24 8.13 -14.49 -13.69
CA GLU A 24 9.57 -14.56 -13.89
C GLU A 24 10.18 -13.16 -13.93
N TYR A 25 9.53 -12.20 -14.58
CA TYR A 25 9.99 -10.83 -14.65
C TYR A 25 10.09 -10.18 -13.28
N LEU A 26 9.02 -10.23 -12.47
CA LEU A 26 9.02 -9.69 -11.11
C LEU A 26 10.08 -10.35 -10.24
N LYS A 27 10.25 -11.67 -10.36
CA LYS A 27 11.31 -12.40 -9.65
C LYS A 27 12.72 -11.92 -10.03
N GLN A 28 13.01 -11.78 -11.32
CA GLN A 28 14.31 -11.27 -11.79
C GLN A 28 14.58 -9.84 -11.30
N VAL A 29 13.53 -9.02 -11.24
CA VAL A 29 13.62 -7.66 -10.69
C VAL A 29 13.89 -7.71 -9.18
N SER A 30 13.20 -8.55 -8.42
CA SER A 30 13.44 -8.76 -6.99
C SER A 30 14.87 -9.20 -6.71
N ASP A 31 15.39 -10.18 -7.46
CA ASP A 31 16.78 -10.63 -7.39
C ASP A 31 17.76 -9.47 -7.68
N THR A 32 17.41 -8.60 -8.63
CA THR A 32 18.21 -7.41 -8.99
C THR A 32 18.18 -6.34 -7.90
N VAL A 33 17.02 -6.10 -7.28
CA VAL A 33 16.87 -5.20 -6.12
C VAL A 33 17.73 -5.71 -4.96
N CYS A 34 17.67 -7.01 -4.67
CA CYS A 34 18.49 -7.63 -3.63
C CYS A 34 19.99 -7.51 -3.93
N LYS A 35 20.41 -7.77 -5.18
CA LYS A 35 21.81 -7.65 -5.62
C LYS A 35 22.38 -6.25 -5.43
N HIS A 36 21.56 -5.22 -5.67
CA HIS A 36 21.98 -3.82 -5.64
C HIS A 36 21.40 -3.06 -4.43
N ARG A 37 20.98 -3.76 -3.39
CA ARG A 37 20.41 -3.15 -2.18
C ARG A 37 21.35 -2.10 -1.60
N HIS A 38 20.78 -0.97 -1.17
CA HIS A 38 21.46 0.23 -0.69
C HIS A 38 22.25 1.02 -1.75
N ALA A 39 22.25 0.59 -3.01
CA ALA A 39 22.78 1.41 -4.09
C ALA A 39 21.93 2.68 -4.24
N SER A 40 22.60 3.75 -4.64
CA SER A 40 22.05 5.08 -4.74
C SER A 40 22.17 5.56 -6.19
N ILE A 41 21.03 5.83 -6.82
CA ILE A 41 20.92 6.14 -8.25
C ILE A 41 20.38 7.56 -8.39
N PRO A 42 21.21 8.53 -8.83
CA PRO A 42 20.73 9.87 -9.11
C PRO A 42 19.66 9.87 -10.20
N LEU A 43 18.50 10.46 -9.91
CA LEU A 43 17.42 10.58 -10.87
C LEU A 43 17.59 11.83 -11.73
N LYS A 44 17.22 11.71 -13.01
CA LYS A 44 17.12 12.88 -13.89
C LYS A 44 15.95 13.79 -13.50
N LYS A 45 14.86 13.17 -13.01
CA LYS A 45 13.65 13.81 -12.52
C LYS A 45 13.05 12.98 -11.39
N PRO A 46 12.55 13.61 -10.31
CA PRO A 46 12.74 15.02 -9.95
C PRO A 46 14.23 15.39 -9.82
N GLU A 47 14.60 16.63 -10.14
CA GLU A 47 16.01 17.05 -10.04
C GLU A 47 16.52 16.96 -8.60
N LYS A 48 17.80 16.60 -8.42
CA LYS A 48 18.47 16.42 -7.12
C LYS A 48 17.90 15.31 -6.24
N SER A 49 16.90 14.57 -6.73
CA SER A 49 16.40 13.39 -6.05
C SER A 49 17.25 12.16 -6.37
N GLU A 50 17.21 11.19 -5.46
CA GLU A 50 17.99 9.96 -5.57
C GLU A 50 17.10 8.76 -5.26
N TRP A 51 17.16 7.76 -6.13
CA TRP A 51 16.54 6.47 -5.88
C TRP A 51 17.50 5.59 -5.06
N LYS A 52 17.09 5.27 -3.84
CA LYS A 52 17.72 4.26 -2.98
C LYS A 52 17.13 2.90 -3.32
N VAL A 53 17.94 2.02 -3.90
CA VAL A 53 17.52 0.65 -4.24
C VAL A 53 17.35 -0.15 -2.95
N GLY A 54 16.22 -0.81 -2.80
CA GLY A 54 15.92 -1.61 -1.62
C GLY A 54 14.55 -2.26 -1.69
N GLY A 55 14.32 -3.24 -0.82
CA GLY A 55 13.00 -3.84 -0.63
C GLY A 55 12.13 -3.00 0.30
N LEU A 56 10.94 -3.51 0.63
CA LEU A 56 10.00 -2.84 1.53
C LEU A 56 10.60 -2.48 2.90
N ASP A 57 11.41 -3.38 3.47
CA ASP A 57 12.09 -3.20 4.77
C ASP A 57 13.10 -2.05 4.78
N ASP A 58 13.53 -1.58 3.60
CA ASP A 58 14.43 -0.44 3.43
C ASP A 58 13.67 0.89 3.32
N THR A 59 12.33 0.86 3.32
CA THR A 59 11.48 2.05 3.26
C THR A 59 10.94 2.42 4.65
N PHE A 60 10.24 3.55 4.73
CA PHE A 60 9.48 3.95 5.92
C PHE A 60 8.32 2.98 6.24
N TYR A 61 7.72 2.36 5.21
CA TYR A 61 6.51 1.53 5.30
C TYR A 61 6.83 0.05 5.53
N LYS A 62 7.61 -0.27 6.55
CA LYS A 62 8.07 -1.65 6.80
C LYS A 62 6.89 -2.55 7.19
N GLY A 63 6.77 -3.70 6.52
CA GLY A 63 5.76 -4.72 6.82
C GLY A 63 5.04 -5.22 5.57
N GLU A 64 5.00 -6.53 5.35
CA GLU A 64 4.49 -7.15 4.11
C GLU A 64 3.03 -6.81 3.76
N GLU A 65 2.24 -6.37 4.73
CA GLU A 65 0.84 -6.00 4.53
C GLU A 65 0.67 -4.77 3.63
N GLU A 66 1.64 -3.84 3.65
CA GLU A 66 1.60 -2.58 2.88
C GLU A 66 1.58 -2.83 1.37
N VAL A 67 2.47 -3.69 0.87
CA VAL A 67 2.53 -4.00 -0.58
C VAL A 67 1.27 -4.72 -1.05
N LYS A 68 0.71 -5.60 -0.20
CA LYS A 68 -0.58 -6.25 -0.49
C LYS A 68 -1.70 -5.23 -0.52
N GLU A 69 -1.70 -4.27 0.39
CA GLU A 69 -2.69 -3.19 0.41
C GLU A 69 -2.61 -2.33 -0.87
N TRP A 70 -1.40 -1.90 -1.25
CA TRP A 70 -1.18 -1.14 -2.47
C TRP A 70 -1.61 -1.89 -3.73
N GLY A 71 -1.23 -3.16 -3.84
CA GLY A 71 -1.60 -4.03 -4.96
C GLY A 71 -3.11 -4.28 -5.07
N ASN A 72 -3.85 -4.28 -3.96
CA ASN A 72 -5.27 -4.64 -3.95
C ASN A 72 -6.22 -3.44 -4.03
N PHE A 73 -5.82 -2.29 -3.49
CA PHE A 73 -6.78 -1.21 -3.24
C PHE A 73 -6.48 0.08 -3.99
N TYR A 74 -5.28 0.27 -4.51
CA TYR A 74 -4.93 1.52 -5.18
C TYR A 74 -5.09 1.47 -6.69
N LEU A 75 -5.01 0.29 -7.32
CA LEU A 75 -5.27 0.17 -8.75
C LEU A 75 -6.68 -0.34 -9.01
N PRO A 76 -7.21 -0.15 -10.24
CA PRO A 76 -8.55 -0.66 -10.60
C PRO A 76 -8.70 -2.18 -10.40
N ASP A 77 -7.63 -2.92 -10.65
CA ASP A 77 -7.56 -4.36 -10.46
C ASP A 77 -6.50 -4.72 -9.41
N SER A 78 -6.69 -5.87 -8.75
CA SER A 78 -5.68 -6.43 -7.85
C SER A 78 -4.47 -6.89 -8.66
N VAL A 79 -3.30 -6.39 -8.30
CA VAL A 79 -2.04 -6.66 -9.02
C VAL A 79 -0.93 -7.07 -8.07
N THR A 80 0.06 -7.78 -8.62
CA THR A 80 1.33 -8.03 -7.93
C THR A 80 2.30 -6.88 -8.19
N MET A 81 2.98 -6.43 -7.14
CA MET A 81 3.99 -5.37 -7.22
C MET A 81 5.29 -5.79 -6.54
N GLU A 82 6.42 -5.37 -7.12
CA GLU A 82 7.76 -5.51 -6.54
C GLU A 82 8.30 -4.14 -6.13
N VAL A 83 8.71 -3.99 -4.87
CA VAL A 83 9.30 -2.73 -4.37
C VAL A 83 10.70 -2.58 -4.94
N LEU A 84 10.93 -1.44 -5.59
CA LEU A 84 12.23 -1.07 -6.16
C LEU A 84 13.07 -0.24 -5.16
N GLY A 85 12.40 0.36 -4.17
CA GLY A 85 13.00 1.13 -3.09
C GLY A 85 12.30 2.47 -2.90
N ALA A 86 13.01 3.45 -2.37
CA ALA A 86 12.47 4.77 -2.08
C ALA A 86 13.26 5.88 -2.78
N VAL A 87 12.57 6.94 -3.17
CA VAL A 87 13.19 8.17 -3.64
C VAL A 87 13.32 9.14 -2.47
N GLU A 88 14.54 9.62 -2.27
CA GLU A 88 14.90 10.60 -1.25
C GLU A 88 15.31 11.94 -1.89
N ASN A 89 15.48 12.97 -1.06
CA ASN A 89 15.83 14.33 -1.48
C ASN A 89 14.83 14.93 -2.47
N LEU A 90 13.54 14.64 -2.26
CA LEU A 90 12.47 15.20 -3.07
C LEU A 90 12.38 16.72 -2.85
N PRO A 91 12.11 17.51 -3.91
CA PRO A 91 11.98 18.96 -3.81
C PRO A 91 10.66 19.42 -3.17
N TYR A 92 9.80 18.49 -2.78
CA TYR A 92 8.49 18.72 -2.16
C TYR A 92 8.30 17.78 -0.96
N PRO A 93 7.49 18.18 0.04
CA PRO A 93 7.21 17.34 1.19
C PRO A 93 6.31 16.16 0.78
N THR A 94 6.65 14.98 1.26
CA THR A 94 5.74 13.81 1.35
C THR A 94 5.57 13.47 2.83
N GLU A 95 4.54 12.71 3.20
CA GLU A 95 4.23 12.40 4.61
C GLU A 95 5.44 11.77 5.34
N SER A 96 6.12 10.84 4.68
CA SER A 96 7.32 10.17 5.18
C SER A 96 8.65 10.79 4.71
N GLY A 97 8.60 11.83 3.87
CA GLY A 97 9.78 12.35 3.16
C GLY A 97 10.35 11.41 2.08
N GLN A 98 9.70 10.27 1.85
CA GLN A 98 10.03 9.28 0.83
C GLN A 98 8.91 9.15 -0.20
N LEU A 99 9.28 8.74 -1.42
CA LEU A 99 8.34 8.26 -2.44
C LEU A 99 8.72 6.81 -2.76
N VAL A 100 7.91 5.84 -2.34
CA VAL A 100 8.19 4.42 -2.56
C VAL A 100 7.89 4.08 -4.00
N ILE A 101 8.87 3.57 -4.74
CA ILE A 101 8.69 3.17 -6.13
C ILE A 101 8.58 1.66 -6.26
N MET A 102 7.67 1.24 -7.12
CA MET A 102 7.31 -0.16 -7.32
C MET A 102 7.16 -0.47 -8.79
N LEU A 103 7.43 -1.72 -9.16
CA LEU A 103 7.17 -2.26 -10.46
C LEU A 103 5.94 -3.16 -10.39
N CYS A 104 4.96 -2.91 -11.24
CA CYS A 104 3.78 -3.76 -11.37
C CYS A 104 4.01 -4.87 -12.42
N GLU A 105 3.24 -5.95 -12.34
CA GLU A 105 3.22 -7.05 -13.32
C GLU A 105 2.96 -6.58 -14.77
N ASP A 106 2.29 -5.44 -14.95
CA ASP A 106 2.08 -4.77 -16.23
C ASP A 106 3.34 -4.04 -16.78
N ARG A 107 4.46 -4.15 -16.05
CA ARG A 107 5.79 -3.58 -16.34
C ARG A 107 5.88 -2.07 -16.20
N GLN A 108 4.82 -1.42 -15.72
CA GLN A 108 4.82 0.00 -15.41
C GLN A 108 5.37 0.24 -14.01
N VAL A 109 5.88 1.44 -13.79
CA VAL A 109 6.48 1.86 -12.52
C VAL A 109 5.53 2.83 -11.84
N TYR A 110 5.14 2.46 -10.63
CA TYR A 110 4.26 3.22 -9.77
C TYR A 110 5.04 3.79 -8.60
N ALA A 111 4.48 4.83 -7.98
CA ALA A 111 5.07 5.47 -6.83
C ALA A 111 4.00 5.84 -5.81
N TYR A 112 4.23 5.49 -4.55
CA TYR A 112 3.35 5.80 -3.44
C TYR A 112 3.94 6.91 -2.58
N ASP A 113 3.17 7.98 -2.36
CA ASP A 113 3.63 9.19 -1.67
C ASP A 113 3.14 9.33 -0.22
N GLY A 114 2.39 8.33 0.27
CA GLY A 114 1.72 8.34 1.59
C GLY A 114 0.21 8.44 1.48
N GLU A 115 -0.31 9.04 0.41
CA GLU A 115 -1.76 9.19 0.23
C GLU A 115 -2.25 8.53 -1.06
N GLU A 116 -1.55 8.77 -2.18
CA GLU A 116 -1.95 8.32 -3.51
C GLU A 116 -0.89 7.42 -4.17
N MET A 117 -1.37 6.57 -5.09
CA MET A 117 -0.51 5.81 -6.00
C MET A 117 -0.41 6.55 -7.32
N HIS A 118 0.80 6.76 -7.82
CA HIS A 118 1.05 7.48 -9.07
C HIS A 118 1.72 6.59 -10.10
N LEU A 119 1.18 6.55 -11.31
CA LEU A 119 1.90 5.99 -12.45
C LEU A 119 3.02 6.96 -12.85
N VAL A 120 4.28 6.66 -12.54
CA VAL A 120 5.40 7.61 -12.71
C VAL A 120 6.30 7.30 -13.91
N ALA A 121 6.27 6.07 -14.42
CA ALA A 121 6.91 5.69 -15.67
C ALA A 121 6.21 4.47 -16.30
N LEU A 122 6.23 4.38 -17.62
CA LEU A 122 5.64 3.27 -18.38
C LEU A 122 6.59 2.07 -18.49
N SER A 123 7.82 2.19 -18.00
CA SER A 123 8.82 1.11 -17.95
C SER A 123 10.03 1.51 -17.08
N LEU A 124 10.77 0.52 -16.58
CA LEU A 124 12.09 0.75 -15.95
C LEU A 124 13.07 1.49 -16.88
N LYS A 125 13.01 1.23 -18.19
CA LYS A 125 13.83 1.95 -19.18
C LYS A 125 13.56 3.45 -19.13
N GLN A 126 12.30 3.85 -19.03
CA GLN A 126 11.94 5.25 -18.92
C GLN A 126 12.45 5.90 -17.62
N VAL A 127 12.48 5.15 -16.50
CA VAL A 127 13.08 5.62 -15.24
C VAL A 127 14.55 6.02 -15.45
N PHE A 128 15.36 5.17 -16.10
CA PHE A 128 16.77 5.48 -16.37
C PHE A 128 16.97 6.55 -17.44
N ASP A 129 16.12 6.60 -18.46
CA ASP A 129 16.30 7.49 -19.60
C ASP A 129 15.77 8.90 -19.33
N SER A 130 14.66 9.04 -18.59
CA SER A 130 13.94 10.30 -18.37
C SER A 130 13.70 10.66 -16.90
N GLY A 131 13.92 9.74 -15.97
CA GLY A 131 13.53 9.89 -14.56
C GLY A 131 12.06 9.53 -14.33
N LEU A 132 11.56 9.93 -13.16
CA LEU A 132 10.17 9.76 -12.77
C LEU A 132 9.37 11.01 -13.14
N LYS A 133 8.17 10.80 -13.68
CA LYS A 133 7.19 11.87 -13.81
C LYS A 133 6.41 11.96 -12.52
N TYR A 134 6.61 13.04 -11.75
CA TYR A 134 5.85 13.32 -10.54
C TYR A 134 5.35 14.77 -10.53
N PRO A 135 4.05 15.03 -10.24
CA PRO A 135 2.97 14.05 -10.08
C PRO A 135 2.78 13.18 -11.34
N GLY A 136 2.30 11.94 -11.16
CA GLY A 136 2.28 10.88 -12.19
C GLY A 136 1.57 11.22 -13.51
N PHE A 137 1.60 10.28 -14.46
CA PHE A 137 0.71 10.30 -15.63
C PHE A 137 -0.76 10.16 -15.21
N LYS A 138 -1.01 9.38 -14.17
CA LYS A 138 -2.28 9.17 -13.49
C LYS A 138 -2.00 9.00 -12.00
N SER A 139 -2.97 9.41 -11.19
CA SER A 139 -3.00 9.12 -9.75
C SER A 139 -4.22 8.27 -9.45
N PHE A 140 -4.12 7.47 -8.40
CA PHE A 140 -5.18 6.61 -7.92
C PHE A 140 -5.26 6.70 -6.40
N TYR A 141 -6.48 6.70 -5.88
CA TYR A 141 -6.73 6.78 -4.45
C TYR A 141 -7.05 5.40 -3.88
N ARG A 142 -6.94 5.28 -2.55
CA ARG A 142 -7.30 4.05 -1.85
C ARG A 142 -8.77 3.69 -2.07
N GLY A 143 -9.02 2.51 -2.64
CA GLY A 143 -10.36 2.04 -3.02
C GLY A 143 -10.71 2.32 -4.48
N GLU A 144 -9.74 2.61 -5.34
CA GLU A 144 -9.95 2.81 -6.79
C GLU A 144 -10.67 1.61 -7.42
N CYS A 145 -10.36 0.38 -6.97
CA CYS A 145 -11.01 -0.86 -7.41
C CYS A 145 -12.53 -0.92 -7.15
N PHE A 146 -13.07 -0.04 -6.31
CA PHE A 146 -14.50 0.02 -6.00
C PHE A 146 -15.22 1.20 -6.67
N LYS A 147 -14.51 2.02 -7.44
CA LYS A 147 -15.04 3.28 -8.00
C LYS A 147 -16.29 3.09 -8.86
N ASP A 148 -16.33 2.02 -9.64
CA ASP A 148 -17.42 1.71 -10.57
C ASP A 148 -18.42 0.68 -9.99
N MET A 149 -18.33 0.36 -8.70
CA MET A 149 -19.17 -0.65 -8.06
C MET A 149 -20.61 -0.16 -7.91
N THR A 150 -21.58 -0.90 -8.47
CA THR A 150 -23.00 -0.53 -8.40
C THR A 150 -23.66 -0.98 -7.09
N LYS A 151 -24.89 -0.51 -6.82
CA LYS A 151 -25.65 -0.93 -5.64
C LYS A 151 -25.95 -2.43 -5.67
N GLU A 152 -26.18 -2.96 -6.85
CA GLU A 152 -26.46 -4.37 -7.15
C GLU A 152 -25.21 -5.21 -6.88
N ASP A 153 -24.03 -4.76 -7.32
CA ASP A 153 -22.77 -5.46 -7.03
C ASP A 153 -22.50 -5.51 -5.53
N TRP A 154 -22.68 -4.38 -4.82
CA TRP A 154 -22.56 -4.35 -3.36
C TRP A 154 -23.59 -5.25 -2.66
N ALA A 155 -24.80 -5.38 -3.22
CA ALA A 155 -25.80 -6.30 -2.68
C ALA A 155 -25.35 -7.75 -2.83
N MET A 156 -24.74 -8.10 -3.95
CA MET A 156 -24.16 -9.44 -4.17
C MET A 156 -23.01 -9.71 -3.18
N VAL A 157 -22.11 -8.75 -2.96
CA VAL A 157 -21.02 -8.87 -1.98
C VAL A 157 -21.57 -9.10 -0.56
N ARG A 158 -22.56 -8.30 -0.13
CA ARG A 158 -23.23 -8.46 1.18
C ARG A 158 -23.89 -9.82 1.33
N GLN A 159 -24.50 -10.33 0.27
CA GLN A 159 -25.13 -11.65 0.27
C GLN A 159 -24.11 -12.79 0.17
N GLY A 160 -22.85 -12.51 -0.16
CA GLY A 160 -21.78 -13.51 -0.27
C GLY A 160 -21.42 -14.16 1.07
N LYS A 161 -20.55 -15.17 1.02
CA LYS A 161 -20.10 -15.90 2.22
C LYS A 161 -19.47 -14.97 3.27
N VAL A 162 -18.59 -14.07 2.83
CA VAL A 162 -17.93 -13.10 3.72
C VAL A 162 -18.92 -12.07 4.25
N GLY A 163 -19.74 -11.49 3.38
CA GLY A 163 -20.76 -10.51 3.78
C GLY A 163 -21.74 -11.06 4.83
N ARG A 164 -22.25 -12.28 4.63
CA ARG A 164 -23.11 -12.95 5.62
C ARG A 164 -22.38 -13.27 6.92
N ARG A 165 -21.11 -13.67 6.85
CA ARG A 165 -20.31 -13.92 8.06
C ARG A 165 -20.16 -12.64 8.87
N LEU A 166 -19.76 -11.54 8.23
CA LEU A 166 -19.59 -10.23 8.87
C LEU A 166 -20.91 -9.71 9.46
N GLU A 167 -22.03 -9.89 8.75
CA GLU A 167 -23.35 -9.52 9.28
C GLU A 167 -23.67 -10.32 10.55
N ASN A 168 -23.44 -11.64 10.54
CA ASN A 168 -23.68 -12.48 11.71
C ASN A 168 -22.78 -12.09 12.90
N GLU A 169 -21.50 -11.81 12.64
CA GLU A 169 -20.55 -11.33 13.66
C GLU A 169 -20.99 -9.98 14.25
N HIS A 170 -21.46 -9.06 13.41
CA HIS A 170 -21.99 -7.78 13.85
C HIS A 170 -23.23 -7.95 14.73
N GLN A 171 -24.18 -8.80 14.34
CA GLN A 171 -25.39 -9.06 15.13
C GLN A 171 -25.05 -9.70 16.48
N GLU A 172 -24.09 -10.63 16.51
CA GLU A 172 -23.66 -11.26 17.75
C GLU A 172 -22.97 -10.26 18.70
N LEU A 173 -22.10 -9.40 18.16
CA LEU A 173 -21.48 -8.32 18.93
C LEU A 173 -22.53 -7.39 19.54
N LEU A 174 -23.52 -6.97 18.75
CA LEU A 174 -24.63 -6.15 19.25
C LEU A 174 -25.43 -6.87 20.33
N ARG A 175 -25.71 -8.17 20.16
CA ARG A 175 -26.44 -8.96 21.16
C ARG A 175 -25.70 -9.03 22.49
N GLN A 176 -24.38 -9.17 22.47
CA GLN A 176 -23.55 -9.23 23.67
C GLN A 176 -23.36 -7.86 24.33
N ALA A 177 -23.15 -6.80 23.55
CA ALA A 177 -22.83 -5.47 24.07
C ALA A 177 -24.07 -4.65 24.49
N LYS A 178 -25.24 -4.91 23.88
CA LYS A 178 -26.46 -4.12 24.14
C LYS A 178 -26.92 -4.15 25.61
N PRO A 179 -26.94 -5.29 26.33
CA PRO A 179 -27.38 -5.31 27.73
C PRO A 179 -26.48 -4.49 28.66
N SER A 180 -25.15 -4.61 28.53
CA SER A 180 -24.21 -3.84 29.35
C SER A 180 -24.29 -2.34 29.04
N PHE A 181 -24.38 -1.98 27.75
CA PHE A 181 -24.54 -0.60 27.34
C PHE A 181 -25.84 0.04 27.87
N LEU A 182 -26.96 -0.67 27.78
CA LEU A 182 -28.24 -0.20 28.31
C LEU A 182 -28.21 -0.07 29.85
N SER A 183 -27.60 -1.03 30.55
CA SER A 183 -27.41 -0.93 32.00
C SER A 183 -26.63 0.33 32.39
N CYS A 184 -25.56 0.67 31.67
CA CYS A 184 -24.81 1.90 31.93
C CYS A 184 -25.67 3.16 31.74
N LEU A 185 -26.50 3.20 30.68
CA LEU A 185 -27.39 4.33 30.43
C LEU A 185 -28.47 4.48 31.52
N ASP A 186 -29.02 3.37 32.01
CA ASP A 186 -30.02 3.37 33.06
C ASP A 186 -29.41 3.81 34.41
N SER A 187 -28.17 3.42 34.72
CA SER A 187 -27.44 3.92 35.88
C SER A 187 -27.23 5.43 35.83
N ILE A 188 -26.87 5.98 34.66
CA ILE A 188 -26.69 7.43 34.47
C ILE A 188 -28.03 8.19 34.62
N LYS A 189 -29.15 7.60 34.20
CA LYS A 189 -30.48 8.19 34.38
C LYS A 189 -31.01 8.08 35.82
N GLY A 190 -30.63 7.02 36.53
CA GLY A 190 -30.99 6.81 37.94
C GLY A 190 -30.23 7.71 38.90
N ASP A 191 -28.97 8.02 38.59
CA ASP A 191 -28.11 8.88 39.41
C ASP A 191 -28.38 10.37 39.16
N SER A 192 -29.52 10.82 39.69
CA SER A 192 -29.70 12.21 40.17
C SER A 192 -29.07 12.42 41.56
N SER A 193 -28.27 11.48 42.07
CA SER A 193 -27.56 11.63 43.34
C SER A 193 -26.23 10.85 43.37
N THR A 194 -25.14 11.53 43.02
CA THR A 194 -23.73 11.31 43.45
C THR A 194 -23.29 9.87 43.81
N GLY A 195 -22.65 9.18 42.86
CA GLY A 195 -21.82 7.99 43.10
C GLY A 195 -20.94 7.67 41.89
N ALA A 196 -19.64 7.46 42.08
CA ALA A 196 -18.68 7.27 41.00
C ALA A 196 -18.97 5.98 40.19
N CYS A 197 -19.19 6.13 38.88
CA CYS A 197 -19.36 5.03 37.94
C CYS A 197 -18.08 4.17 37.86
N SER A 198 -18.16 2.90 38.25
CA SER A 198 -17.16 1.89 37.90
C SER A 198 -17.48 1.33 36.51
N TYR A 199 -16.59 1.57 35.54
CA TYR A 199 -16.71 0.99 34.20
C TYR A 199 -16.39 -0.52 34.26
N PRO A 200 -17.22 -1.39 33.64
CA PRO A 200 -16.80 -2.76 33.38
C PRO A 200 -15.60 -2.75 32.41
N GLU A 201 -14.68 -3.70 32.59
CA GLU A 201 -13.52 -3.84 31.70
C GLU A 201 -13.98 -4.04 30.25
N PRO A 202 -13.30 -3.39 29.27
CA PRO A 202 -13.59 -3.60 27.86
C PRO A 202 -13.51 -5.08 27.50
N VAL A 203 -14.53 -5.59 26.81
CA VAL A 203 -14.45 -6.91 26.18
C VAL A 203 -13.45 -6.78 25.04
N GLU A 204 -12.33 -7.50 25.11
CA GLU A 204 -11.36 -7.51 24.03
C GLU A 204 -12.03 -7.96 22.72
N PRO A 205 -11.81 -7.24 21.60
CA PRO A 205 -12.36 -7.67 20.33
C PRO A 205 -11.82 -9.07 19.97
N PRO A 206 -12.66 -9.92 19.35
CA PRO A 206 -12.22 -11.24 18.95
C PRO A 206 -11.02 -11.12 18.00
N THR A 207 -9.97 -11.90 18.28
CA THR A 207 -8.79 -11.97 17.43
C THR A 207 -9.21 -12.44 16.05
N VAL A 208 -9.13 -11.55 15.06
CA VAL A 208 -9.34 -11.89 13.66
C VAL A 208 -8.12 -12.69 13.21
N LEU A 209 -8.25 -14.03 13.22
CA LEU A 209 -7.27 -14.90 12.57
C LEU A 209 -7.41 -14.69 11.05
N VAL A 210 -6.42 -14.03 10.46
CA VAL A 210 -6.22 -13.87 9.01
C VAL A 210 -5.86 -15.21 8.38
#